data_AF-A0A8J5I637-F1
#
_entry.id   AF-A0A8J5I637-F1
#
_cell.length_a   1.000
_cell.length_b   1.000
_cell.length_c   1.000
_cell.angle_alpha   90.00
_cell.angle_beta   90.00
_cell.angle_gamma   90.00
#
_symmetry.space_group_name_H-M   'P 1'
#
loop_
_entity.id
_entity.type
_entity.pdbx_description
1 polymer ?
#
loop_
_entity_poly.entity_id
_entity_poly.type
_entity_poly.pdbx_seq_one_letter_code
_entity_poly.pdbx_strand_id
1 'polypeptide(L)'
;MDGYQEITNQAIIKAVVAWNDAESTYMVRVARFDVVHNHQISKAIFENHVSNRRVEDPNLLTIVDELQEAGSKPKLIIQFLRKKTGKYVTLRDMHNMVARMKAKRREGPTTEERLELIVRELWERRGNRAVFRSARTIVYRSGRRIVV
;
A
#
# COMPACT_ATOMS: atom_id res chain seq x y z
N MET A 1 -15.12 -4.87 42.45
CA MET A 1 -15.82 -4.13 41.38
C MET A 1 -15.03 -2.85 41.25
N ASP A 2 -14.03 -2.87 40.38
CA ASP A 2 -13.04 -1.79 40.33
C ASP A 2 -13.45 -0.84 39.21
N GLY A 3 -13.62 0.41 39.59
CA GLY A 3 -14.14 1.47 38.73
C GLY A 3 -13.28 1.66 37.50
N TYR A 4 -13.91 1.67 36.34
CA TYR A 4 -13.32 2.17 35.12
C TYR A 4 -13.11 3.68 35.28
N GLN A 5 -11.86 4.08 35.53
CA GLN A 5 -11.45 5.47 35.38
C GLN A 5 -11.32 5.75 33.88
N GLU A 6 -12.19 6.61 33.34
CA GLU A 6 -12.06 7.13 31.99
C GLU A 6 -10.72 7.86 31.88
N ILE A 7 -9.78 7.24 31.16
CA ILE A 7 -8.48 7.84 30.87
C ILE A 7 -8.70 8.86 29.75
N THR A 8 -8.97 10.11 30.11
CA THR A 8 -9.02 11.23 29.16
C THR A 8 -7.60 11.52 28.66
N ASN A 9 -7.21 10.81 27.60
CA ASN A 9 -5.93 11.00 26.92
C ASN A 9 -5.90 12.34 26.16
N GLN A 10 -5.61 13.43 26.87
CA GLN A 10 -5.36 14.73 26.27
C GLN A 10 -3.88 15.09 26.42
N ALA A 11 -3.17 15.15 25.30
CA ALA A 11 -1.87 15.80 25.26
C ALA A 11 -2.09 17.32 25.40
N ILE A 12 -1.61 17.91 26.49
CA ILE A 12 -1.77 19.34 26.73
C ILE A 12 -0.50 20.06 26.24
N ILE A 13 -0.63 20.78 25.13
CA ILE A 13 0.41 21.67 24.63
C ILE A 13 0.03 23.10 24.99
N LYS A 14 0.85 23.76 25.80
CA LYS A 14 0.75 25.19 26.08
C LYS A 14 1.72 25.92 25.17
N ALA A 15 1.18 26.68 24.24
CA ALA A 15 1.95 27.55 23.37
C ALA A 15 1.62 29.01 23.64
N VAL A 16 2.61 29.88 23.46
CA VAL A 16 2.50 31.34 23.60
C VAL A 16 2.93 31.99 22.29
N VAL A 17 2.21 33.04 21.89
CA VAL A 17 2.64 33.87 20.76
C VAL A 17 3.64 34.89 21.31
N ALA A 18 4.82 34.93 20.70
CA ALA A 18 5.88 35.88 21.04
C ALA A 18 6.33 36.61 19.78
N TRP A 19 6.68 37.88 19.94
CA TRP A 19 7.31 38.64 18.87
C TRP A 19 8.77 38.19 18.68
N ASN A 20 9.19 38.03 17.43
CA ASN A 20 10.57 37.75 17.04
C ASN A 20 11.18 38.99 16.42
N ASP A 21 12.06 39.68 17.16
CA ASP A 21 12.74 40.89 16.69
C ASP A 21 13.69 40.64 15.50
N ALA A 22 14.31 39.46 15.42
CA ALA A 22 15.28 39.14 14.38
C ALA A 22 14.62 38.94 13.00
N GLU A 23 13.41 38.38 12.99
CA GLU A 23 12.66 38.11 11.76
C GLU A 23 11.53 39.12 11.55
N SER A 24 11.30 40.04 12.50
CA SER A 24 10.18 40.99 12.51
C SER A 24 8.81 40.31 12.29
N THR A 25 8.59 39.16 12.94
CA THR A 25 7.36 38.37 12.80
C THR A 25 6.88 37.81 14.15
N TYR A 26 5.60 37.47 14.24
CA TYR A 26 5.07 36.70 15.37
C TYR A 26 5.42 35.22 15.23
N MET A 27 5.97 34.63 16.27
CA MET A 27 6.24 33.20 16.37
C MET A 27 5.41 32.54 17.47
N VAL A 28 4.98 31.30 17.25
CA VAL A 28 4.38 30.47 18.28
C VAL A 28 5.49 29.69 18.97
N ARG A 29 5.70 29.94 20.27
CA ARG A 29 6.64 29.19 21.10
C ARG A 29 5.89 28.21 21.98
N VAL A 30 6.31 26.95 21.97
CA VAL A 30 5.80 25.96 22.92
C VAL A 30 6.45 26.23 24.28
N ALA A 31 5.64 26.61 25.28
CA ALA A 31 6.10 27.02 26.61
C ALA A 31 6.11 25.86 27.62
N ARG A 32 5.10 24.98 27.55
CA ARG A 32 5.05 23.72 28.30
C ARG A 32 4.31 22.67 27.49
N PHE A 33 4.74 21.44 27.61
CA PHE A 33 4.00 20.29 27.10
C PHE A 33 3.96 19.24 28.21
N ASP A 34 2.78 18.63 28.39
CA ASP A 34 2.62 17.46 29.25
C ASP A 34 2.34 16.27 28.34
N VAL A 35 3.29 15.33 28.27
CA VAL A 35 3.14 14.10 27.49
C VAL A 35 3.04 12.94 28.45
N VAL A 36 1.88 12.79 29.06
CA VAL A 36 1.51 11.51 29.67
C VAL A 36 1.26 10.54 28.53
N HIS A 37 2.24 9.69 28.25
CA HIS A 37 2.08 8.62 27.28
C HIS A 37 1.34 7.47 27.94
N ASN A 38 0.19 7.08 27.38
CA ASN A 38 -0.61 5.92 27.82
C ASN A 38 0.00 4.56 27.38
N HIS A 39 1.24 4.58 26.90
CA HIS A 39 1.96 3.42 26.42
C HIS A 39 3.44 3.59 26.73
N GLN A 40 4.13 2.46 26.83
CA GLN A 40 5.57 2.44 27.01
C GLN A 40 6.25 3.17 25.85
N ILE A 41 7.14 4.11 26.16
CA ILE A 41 7.99 4.76 25.18
C ILE A 41 9.32 4.03 25.21
N SER A 42 9.77 3.56 24.07
CA SER A 42 11.13 3.09 23.91
C SER A 42 11.59 3.26 22.47
N LYS A 43 12.91 3.32 22.28
CA LYS A 43 13.51 3.32 20.93
C LYS A 43 13.02 2.13 20.11
N ALA A 44 12.89 0.96 20.73
CA ALA A 44 12.38 -0.24 20.08
C ALA A 44 10.92 -0.09 19.60
N ILE A 45 10.06 0.55 20.39
CA ILE A 45 8.66 0.82 20.02
C ILE A 45 8.59 1.82 18.86
N PHE A 46 9.42 2.86 18.89
CA PHE A 46 9.54 3.81 17.79
C PHE A 46 10.02 3.11 16.51
N GLU A 47 11.14 2.38 16.55
CA GLU A 47 11.69 1.69 15.37
C GLU A 47 10.73 0.65 14.80
N ASN A 48 9.92 -0.01 15.63
CA ASN A 48 8.94 -1.00 15.21
C ASN A 48 7.62 -0.38 14.69
N HIS A 49 7.43 0.93 14.82
CA HIS A 49 6.22 1.59 14.32
C HIS A 49 6.07 1.36 12.81
N VAL A 50 4.83 1.14 12.34
CA VAL A 50 4.55 0.71 10.97
C VAL A 50 5.11 1.69 9.94
N SER A 51 4.96 2.99 10.19
CA SER A 51 5.49 4.04 9.30
C SER A 51 7.02 4.01 9.19
N ASN A 52 7.72 3.68 10.27
CA ASN A 52 9.18 3.64 10.31
C ASN A 52 9.75 2.39 9.61
N ARG A 53 9.02 1.27 9.66
CA ARG A 53 9.40 0.04 8.94
C ARG A 53 9.06 0.06 7.45
N ARG A 54 8.16 0.95 7.01
CA ARG A 54 7.63 0.98 5.63
C ARG A 54 8.71 1.40 4.62
N VAL A 55 8.85 0.64 3.53
CA VAL A 55 9.70 0.98 2.39
C VAL A 55 8.82 1.43 1.24
N GLU A 56 9.05 2.64 0.74
CA GLU A 56 8.26 3.27 -0.33
C GLU A 56 9.10 3.68 -1.54
N ASP A 57 10.43 3.63 -1.43
CA ASP A 57 11.34 3.98 -2.51
C ASP A 57 11.04 3.12 -3.75
N PRO A 58 10.58 3.73 -4.87
CA PRO A 58 10.23 3.00 -6.08
C PRO A 58 11.37 2.15 -6.61
N ASN A 59 12.62 2.63 -6.53
CA ASN A 59 13.78 1.90 -7.05
C ASN A 59 14.02 0.61 -6.28
N LEU A 60 13.90 0.66 -4.95
CA LEU A 60 14.02 -0.52 -4.10
C LEU A 60 12.86 -1.49 -4.32
N LEU A 61 11.65 -0.98 -4.56
CA LEU A 61 10.49 -1.82 -4.85
C LEU A 61 10.66 -2.56 -6.18
N THR A 62 11.19 -1.93 -7.23
CA THR A 62 11.49 -2.60 -8.50
C THR A 62 12.49 -3.76 -8.29
N ILE A 63 13.57 -3.51 -7.55
CA ILE A 63 14.57 -4.55 -7.25
C ILE A 63 13.95 -5.71 -6.44
N VAL A 64 13.08 -5.42 -5.48
CA VAL A 64 12.38 -6.45 -4.71
C VAL A 64 11.50 -7.32 -5.61
N ASP A 65 10.82 -6.71 -6.57
CA ASP A 65 9.96 -7.41 -7.54
C ASP A 65 10.78 -8.35 -8.42
N GLU A 66 11.89 -7.86 -8.99
CA GLU A 66 12.84 -8.66 -9.78
C GLU A 66 13.43 -9.83 -8.97
N LEU A 67 13.90 -9.57 -7.75
CA LEU A 67 14.46 -10.61 -6.87
C LEU A 67 13.42 -11.67 -6.53
N GLN A 68 12.16 -11.26 -6.34
CA GLN A 68 11.07 -12.18 -6.07
C GLN A 68 10.68 -13.01 -7.30
N GLU A 69 10.67 -12.42 -8.48
CA GLU A 69 10.47 -13.17 -9.74
C GLU A 69 11.57 -14.19 -9.99
N ALA A 70 12.82 -13.83 -9.67
CA ALA A 70 13.97 -14.74 -9.72
C ALA A 70 13.93 -15.84 -8.65
N GLY A 71 12.90 -15.88 -7.80
CA GLY A 71 12.75 -16.90 -6.76
C GLY A 71 13.70 -16.74 -5.57
N SER A 72 14.24 -15.54 -5.36
CA SER A 72 15.15 -15.28 -4.24
C SER A 72 14.46 -15.53 -2.90
N LYS A 73 15.22 -16.07 -1.93
CA LYS A 73 14.69 -16.35 -0.59
C LYS A 73 14.26 -15.04 0.08
N PRO A 74 13.03 -14.94 0.66
CA PRO A 74 12.54 -13.72 1.30
C PRO A 74 13.47 -13.15 2.38
N LYS A 75 14.17 -14.02 3.12
CA LYS A 75 15.14 -13.60 4.14
C LYS A 75 16.31 -12.78 3.56
N LEU A 76 16.77 -13.13 2.35
CA LEU A 76 17.86 -12.41 1.67
C LEU A 76 17.39 -11.05 1.16
N ILE A 77 16.17 -11.00 0.62
CA ILE A 77 15.54 -9.74 0.19
C ILE A 77 15.40 -8.78 1.36
N ILE A 78 14.97 -9.27 2.53
CA ILE A 78 14.88 -8.47 3.76
C ILE A 78 16.26 -7.98 4.20
N GLN A 79 17.28 -8.83 4.16
CA GLN A 79 18.66 -8.44 4.51
C GLN A 79 19.16 -7.32 3.58
N PHE A 80 18.91 -7.42 2.28
CA PHE A 80 19.19 -6.37 1.31
C PHE A 80 18.49 -5.05 1.67
N LEU A 81 17.19 -5.10 1.94
CA LEU A 81 16.40 -3.91 2.29
C LEU A 81 16.90 -3.25 3.58
N ARG A 82 17.22 -4.03 4.61
CA ARG A 82 17.80 -3.52 5.85
C ARG A 82 19.13 -2.84 5.60
N LYS A 83 20.00 -3.43 4.78
CA LYS A 83 21.31 -2.86 4.43
C LYS A 83 21.20 -1.55 3.64
N LYS A 84 20.20 -1.43 2.76
CA LYS A 84 19.99 -0.24 1.92
C LYS A 84 19.25 0.89 2.63
N THR A 85 18.29 0.58 3.49
CA THR A 85 17.39 1.58 4.10
C THR A 85 17.69 1.88 5.57
N GLY A 86 18.41 1.00 6.27
CA GLY A 86 18.56 1.05 7.73
C GLY A 86 17.27 0.74 8.51
N LYS A 87 16.15 0.45 7.84
CA LYS A 87 14.85 0.21 8.46
C LYS A 87 14.72 -1.22 8.96
N TYR A 88 13.96 -1.42 10.04
CA TYR A 88 13.69 -2.73 10.60
C TYR A 88 12.58 -3.48 9.83
N VAL A 89 12.83 -3.78 8.55
CA VAL A 89 11.88 -4.49 7.70
C VAL A 89 11.68 -5.92 8.21
N THR A 90 10.42 -6.35 8.36
CA THR A 90 10.04 -7.70 8.80
C THR A 90 9.57 -8.55 7.63
N LEU A 91 9.47 -9.87 7.85
CA LEU A 91 8.93 -10.80 6.85
C LEU A 91 7.49 -10.48 6.46
N ARG A 92 6.69 -10.00 7.42
CA ARG A 92 5.32 -9.54 7.15
C ARG A 92 5.31 -8.36 6.18
N ASP A 93 6.22 -7.40 6.38
CA ASP A 93 6.30 -6.23 5.49
C ASP A 93 6.67 -6.66 4.07
N MET A 94 7.61 -7.61 3.93
CA MET A 94 7.99 -8.20 2.64
C MET A 94 6.81 -8.89 1.95
N HIS A 95 6.07 -9.74 2.67
CA HIS A 95 4.87 -10.37 2.11
C HIS A 95 3.81 -9.34 1.71
N ASN A 96 3.61 -8.29 2.50
CA ASN A 96 2.68 -7.21 2.18
C ASN A 96 3.11 -6.43 0.92
N MET A 97 4.40 -6.17 0.74
CA MET A 97 4.92 -5.55 -0.49
C MET A 97 4.65 -6.42 -1.71
N VAL A 98 5.00 -7.72 -1.64
CA VAL A 98 4.77 -8.67 -2.73
C VAL A 98 3.28 -8.83 -3.04
N ALA A 99 2.42 -8.89 -2.02
CA ALA A 99 0.97 -8.96 -2.21
C ALA A 99 0.44 -7.72 -2.96
N ARG A 100 0.92 -6.52 -2.59
CA ARG A 100 0.58 -5.27 -3.31
C ARG A 100 1.08 -5.27 -4.75
N MET A 101 2.31 -5.74 -5.00
CA MET A 101 2.86 -5.87 -6.36
C MET A 101 2.03 -6.84 -7.22
N LYS A 102 1.64 -7.98 -6.66
CA LYS A 102 0.76 -8.95 -7.34
C LYS A 102 -0.64 -8.39 -7.60
N ALA A 103 -1.19 -7.63 -6.67
CA ALA A 103 -2.48 -6.96 -6.85
C ALA A 103 -2.41 -5.96 -8.01
N LYS A 104 -1.38 -5.11 -8.05
CA LYS A 104 -1.15 -4.16 -9.16
C LYS A 104 -1.02 -4.85 -10.51
N ARG A 105 -0.34 -6.01 -10.60
CA ARG A 105 -0.25 -6.78 -11.84
C ARG A 105 -1.60 -7.35 -12.30
N ARG A 106 -2.50 -7.63 -11.37
CA ARG A 106 -3.87 -8.09 -11.64
C ARG A 106 -4.82 -6.96 -12.05
N GLU A 107 -4.43 -5.70 -11.90
CA GLU A 107 -5.16 -4.55 -12.45
C GLU A 107 -5.01 -4.42 -13.98
N GLY A 108 -4.30 -5.35 -14.63
CA GLY A 108 -4.39 -5.55 -16.08
C GLY A 108 -5.72 -6.21 -16.49
N PRO A 109 -6.05 -6.27 -17.80
CA PRO A 109 -7.31 -6.84 -18.25
C PRO A 109 -7.43 -8.27 -17.73
N THR A 110 -8.55 -8.52 -17.05
CA THR A 110 -8.96 -9.83 -16.55
C THR A 110 -8.94 -10.85 -17.70
N THR A 111 -8.88 -12.15 -17.37
CA THR A 111 -8.95 -13.20 -18.40
C THR A 111 -10.16 -13.01 -19.32
N GLU A 112 -11.28 -12.55 -18.77
CA GLU A 112 -12.51 -12.24 -19.51
C GLU A 112 -12.32 -11.05 -20.47
N GLU A 113 -11.71 -9.96 -20.02
CA GLU A 113 -11.40 -8.80 -20.88
C GLU A 113 -10.35 -9.13 -21.96
N ARG A 114 -9.36 -9.97 -21.64
CA ARG A 114 -8.39 -10.48 -22.62
C ARG A 114 -9.06 -11.38 -23.66
N LEU A 115 -9.97 -12.24 -23.23
CA LEU A 115 -10.77 -13.06 -24.13
C LEU A 115 -11.70 -12.21 -24.97
N GLU A 116 -12.31 -11.16 -24.43
CA GLU A 116 -13.15 -10.23 -25.20
C GLU A 116 -12.32 -9.52 -26.30
N LEU A 117 -11.10 -9.08 -25.99
CA LEU A 117 -10.18 -8.50 -26.97
C LEU A 117 -9.84 -9.48 -28.10
N ILE A 118 -9.44 -10.71 -27.75
CA ILE A 118 -9.12 -11.76 -28.74
C ILE A 118 -10.36 -12.09 -29.58
N VAL A 119 -11.53 -12.17 -28.95
CA VAL A 119 -12.81 -12.43 -29.61
C VAL A 119 -13.16 -11.29 -30.58
N ARG A 120 -13.02 -10.03 -30.18
CA ARG A 120 -13.23 -8.87 -31.07
C ARG A 120 -12.29 -8.89 -32.26
N GLU A 121 -10.99 -9.13 -32.04
CA GLU A 121 -9.98 -9.22 -33.10
C GLU A 121 -10.30 -10.36 -34.09
N LEU A 122 -10.74 -11.52 -33.60
CA LEU A 122 -11.12 -12.66 -34.43
C LEU A 122 -12.40 -12.42 -35.24
N TRP A 123 -13.30 -11.57 -34.76
CA TRP A 123 -14.56 -11.22 -35.43
C TRP A 123 -14.39 -10.14 -36.51
N GLU A 124 -13.42 -9.23 -36.34
CA GLU A 124 -13.03 -8.25 -37.35
C GLU A 124 -12.42 -8.94 -38.58
N ARG A 125 -11.89 -10.16 -38.43
CA ARG A 125 -11.52 -11.04 -39.54
C ARG A 125 -12.76 -11.72 -40.13
N ARG A 126 -13.18 -11.29 -41.32
CA ARG A 126 -14.32 -11.88 -42.06
C ARG A 126 -14.18 -13.40 -42.20
N GLY A 127 -15.18 -14.15 -41.73
CA GLY A 127 -15.32 -15.59 -41.97
C GLY A 127 -15.31 -16.49 -40.72
N ASN A 128 -15.02 -15.96 -39.54
CA ASN A 128 -14.94 -16.77 -38.32
C ASN A 128 -16.25 -16.84 -37.52
N ARG A 129 -16.60 -18.04 -37.04
CA ARG A 129 -17.77 -18.31 -36.19
C ARG A 129 -17.26 -18.89 -34.86
N ALA A 130 -17.09 -18.06 -33.84
CA ALA A 130 -16.70 -18.51 -32.50
C ALA A 130 -17.94 -18.66 -31.59
N VAL A 131 -17.98 -19.74 -30.80
CA VAL A 131 -19.07 -20.02 -29.86
C VAL A 131 -18.47 -20.12 -28.47
N PHE A 132 -18.83 -19.19 -27.59
CA PHE A 132 -18.40 -19.21 -26.19
C PHE A 132 -19.44 -19.93 -25.34
N ARG A 133 -19.02 -20.95 -24.57
CA ARG A 133 -19.88 -21.64 -23.61
C ARG A 133 -19.37 -21.38 -22.20
N SER A 134 -19.77 -20.27 -21.60
CA SER A 134 -19.73 -20.09 -20.15
C SER A 134 -21.11 -19.71 -19.63
N ALA A 135 -21.34 -19.88 -18.32
CA ALA A 135 -22.64 -20.09 -17.67
C ALA A 135 -23.68 -18.94 -17.71
N ARG A 136 -23.51 -17.92 -18.55
CA ARG A 136 -24.59 -17.05 -19.04
C ARG A 136 -24.36 -16.81 -20.52
N THR A 137 -25.26 -17.33 -21.35
CA THR A 137 -25.12 -17.34 -22.81
C THR A 137 -25.44 -15.95 -23.34
N ILE A 138 -24.43 -15.11 -23.56
CA ILE A 138 -24.65 -13.87 -24.33
C ILE A 138 -24.33 -14.15 -25.79
N VAL A 139 -25.36 -14.20 -26.64
CA VAL A 139 -25.21 -14.37 -28.09
C VAL A 139 -25.19 -12.99 -28.74
N TYR A 140 -24.13 -12.66 -29.47
CA TYR A 140 -24.06 -11.44 -30.26
C TYR A 140 -24.27 -11.78 -31.74
N ARG A 141 -25.35 -11.23 -32.34
CA ARG A 141 -25.62 -11.35 -33.78
C ARG A 141 -25.71 -9.95 -34.38
N SER A 142 -24.85 -9.66 -35.36
CA SER A 142 -24.91 -8.46 -36.20
C SER A 142 -24.99 -7.14 -35.40
N GLY A 143 -24.08 -6.95 -34.45
CA GLY A 143 -23.95 -5.67 -33.72
C GLY A 143 -25.02 -5.41 -32.64
N ARG A 144 -25.90 -6.36 -32.32
CA ARG A 144 -26.83 -6.25 -31.19
C ARG A 144 -26.51 -7.28 -30.11
N ARG A 145 -26.49 -6.83 -28.84
CA ARG A 145 -26.41 -7.71 -27.67
C ARG A 145 -27.72 -8.49 -27.57
N ILE A 146 -27.66 -9.82 -27.55
CA ILE A 146 -28.81 -10.64 -27.12
C ILE A 146 -28.35 -11.38 -25.86
N VAL A 147 -28.90 -10.95 -24.73
CA VAL A 147 -28.75 -11.65 -23.45
C VAL A 147 -29.75 -12.79 -23.48
N VAL A 148 -29.30 -14.05 -23.34
CA VAL A 148 -30.16 -15.21 -23.10
C VAL A 148 -29.92 -15.71 -21.68
#